data_AF-A0A935XA60-F1
#
_entry.id   AF-A0A935XA60-F1
#
_cell.length_a   1.000
_cell.length_b   1.000
_cell.length_c   1.000
_cell.angle_alpha   90.00
_cell.angle_beta   90.00
_cell.angle_gamma   90.00
#
_symmetry.space_group_name_H-M   'P 1'
#
loop_
_entity.id
_entity.type
_entity.pdbx_description
1 polymer ?
#
loop_
_entity_poly.entity_id
_entity_poly.type
_entity_poly.pdbx_seq_one_letter_code
_entity_poly.pdbx_strand_id
1 'polypeptide(L)'
;MADELEASKPGRGETAWVPPALTREEQTRRVGKTPVFFGPPLAILTDGQANTMEISGKLNRTAERYLEMLRYHGLELSEPERRCLADICGIGFMSPLEIRELPLEVELTRFECEGLDKGALAARLREASFADLVAVVESLGF
;
A
#
# COMPACT_ATOMS: atom_id res chain seq x y z
N MET A 1 12.29 -54.46 31.60
CA MET A 1 11.77 -55.14 30.41
C MET A 1 10.25 -55.15 30.57
N ALA A 2 9.42 -54.45 29.81
CA ALA A 2 9.60 -53.92 28.47
C ALA A 2 9.07 -52.49 28.39
N ASP A 3 9.88 -51.66 27.75
CA ASP A 3 9.60 -50.32 27.26
C ASP A 3 8.46 -50.43 26.23
N GLU A 4 7.30 -49.82 26.50
CA GLU A 4 6.25 -49.69 25.50
C GLU A 4 6.75 -48.73 24.43
N LEU A 5 7.17 -49.29 23.30
CA LEU A 5 7.52 -48.56 22.09
C LEU A 5 6.32 -47.73 21.62
N GLU A 6 6.18 -46.50 22.11
CA GLU A 6 5.34 -45.49 21.47
C GLU A 6 5.87 -45.32 20.05
N ALA A 7 5.10 -45.80 19.07
CA ALA A 7 5.41 -45.59 17.67
C ALA A 7 5.49 -44.09 17.40
N SER A 8 6.69 -43.61 17.08
CA SER A 8 6.94 -42.23 16.67
C SER A 8 5.96 -41.87 15.55
N LYS A 9 5.04 -40.95 15.82
CA LYS A 9 4.16 -40.40 14.79
C LYS A 9 5.02 -39.70 13.74
N PRO A 10 4.69 -39.85 12.44
CA PRO A 10 5.48 -39.22 11.38
C PRO A 10 5.62 -37.72 11.65
N GLY A 11 6.82 -37.18 11.45
CA GLY A 11 7.12 -35.76 11.59
C GLY A 11 6.58 -34.94 10.43
N ARG A 12 6.36 -33.64 10.66
CA ARG A 12 5.93 -32.71 9.60
C ARG A 12 6.96 -32.68 8.47
N GLY A 13 6.53 -33.04 7.25
CA GLY A 13 7.38 -33.12 6.05
C GLY A 13 7.65 -34.53 5.56
N GLU A 14 7.27 -35.56 6.33
CA GLU A 14 7.29 -36.95 5.88
C GLU A 14 6.08 -37.27 5.00
N THR A 15 6.25 -38.15 4.01
CA THR A 15 5.21 -38.52 3.03
C THR A 15 3.97 -39.15 3.68
N ALA A 16 4.13 -39.77 4.86
CA ALA A 16 3.06 -40.38 5.65
C ALA A 16 2.42 -39.41 6.66
N TRP A 17 2.87 -38.15 6.73
CA TRP A 17 2.34 -37.17 7.66
C TRP A 17 1.00 -36.59 7.18
N VAL A 18 -0.07 -36.93 7.89
CA VAL A 18 -1.39 -36.34 7.67
C VAL A 18 -1.61 -35.26 8.73
N PRO A 19 -1.86 -33.99 8.34
CA PRO A 19 -2.14 -32.93 9.31
C PRO A 19 -3.41 -33.27 10.11
N PRO A 20 -3.39 -33.10 11.44
CA PRO A 20 -4.56 -33.36 12.26
C PRO A 20 -5.71 -32.40 11.88
N ALA A 21 -6.94 -32.91 11.92
CA ALA A 21 -8.13 -32.09 11.68
C ALA A 21 -8.24 -31.02 12.77
N LEU A 22 -8.13 -29.75 12.38
CA LEU A 22 -8.21 -28.62 13.30
C LEU A 22 -9.62 -28.49 13.88
N THR A 23 -9.72 -28.32 15.18
CA THR A 23 -10.96 -27.95 15.85
C THR A 23 -11.45 -26.56 15.40
N ARG A 24 -12.73 -26.26 15.62
CA ARG A 24 -13.35 -24.98 15.21
C ARG A 24 -12.64 -23.76 15.82
N GLU A 25 -12.13 -23.90 17.04
CA GLU A 25 -11.39 -22.85 17.76
C GLU A 25 -9.97 -22.67 17.21
N GLU A 26 -9.31 -23.75 16.80
CA GLU A 26 -7.98 -23.73 16.18
C GLU A 26 -8.00 -23.16 14.75
N GLN A 27 -9.11 -23.31 14.02
CA GLN A 27 -9.28 -22.68 12.71
C GLN A 27 -9.32 -21.14 12.79
N THR A 28 -9.73 -20.58 13.93
CA THR A 28 -9.78 -19.11 14.15
C THR A 28 -8.45 -18.51 14.58
N ARG A 29 -7.47 -19.34 14.96
CA ARG A 29 -6.08 -18.92 15.19
C ARG A 29 -5.27 -19.07 13.90
N ARG A 30 -5.42 -18.11 12.98
CA ARG A 30 -4.32 -17.80 12.06
C ARG A 30 -3.16 -17.21 12.88
N VAL A 31 -2.28 -18.08 13.38
CA VAL A 31 -1.02 -17.69 13.99
C VAL A 31 -0.16 -16.98 12.94
N GLY A 32 0.19 -15.71 13.18
CA GLY A 32 1.33 -15.04 12.54
C GLY A 32 1.07 -13.84 11.61
N LYS A 33 -0.16 -13.36 11.41
CA LYS A 33 -0.37 -12.05 10.77
C LYS A 33 -0.79 -11.05 11.83
N THR A 34 -0.01 -9.99 12.02
CA THR A 34 -0.42 -8.81 12.78
C THR A 34 -1.83 -8.43 12.33
N PRO A 35 -2.80 -8.27 13.24
CA PRO A 35 -4.12 -7.77 12.87
C PRO A 35 -3.91 -6.41 12.20
N VAL A 36 -4.11 -6.36 10.89
CA VAL A 36 -3.98 -5.13 10.11
C VAL A 36 -5.23 -4.32 10.39
N PHE A 37 -5.07 -3.18 11.06
CA PHE A 37 -6.15 -2.21 11.19
C PHE A 37 -6.44 -1.63 9.80
N PHE A 38 -7.66 -1.82 9.32
CA PHE A 38 -8.12 -1.17 8.11
C PHE A 38 -8.55 0.25 8.45
N GLY A 39 -7.77 1.24 7.99
CA GLY A 39 -8.20 2.63 8.04
C GLY A 39 -9.52 2.86 7.28
N PRO A 40 -10.14 4.04 7.45
CA PRO A 40 -11.49 4.31 6.93
C PRO A 40 -11.73 3.92 5.46
N PRO A 41 -10.82 4.16 4.50
CA PRO A 41 -11.04 3.78 3.10
C PRO A 41 -11.22 2.27 2.92
N LEU A 42 -10.39 1.46 3.60
CA LEU A 42 -10.46 0.01 3.52
C LEU A 42 -11.65 -0.54 4.32
N ALA A 43 -11.99 0.08 5.45
CA ALA A 43 -13.19 -0.24 6.20
C ALA A 43 -14.46 -0.05 5.34
N ILE A 44 -14.58 1.09 4.63
CA ILE A 44 -15.68 1.36 3.70
C ILE A 44 -15.70 0.35 2.55
N LEU A 45 -14.54 0.06 1.95
CA LEU A 45 -14.42 -0.89 0.83
C LEU A 45 -14.91 -2.30 1.20
N THR A 46 -14.72 -2.68 2.46
CA THR A 46 -15.07 -4.00 3.01
C THR A 46 -16.36 -4.00 3.83
N ASP A 47 -17.10 -2.89 3.86
CA ASP A 47 -18.28 -2.75 4.71
C ASP A 47 -19.36 -3.80 4.39
N GLY A 48 -20.01 -4.29 5.45
CA GLY A 48 -21.01 -5.36 5.37
C GLY A 48 -20.47 -6.74 4.95
N GLN A 49 -19.15 -6.93 4.84
CA GLN A 49 -18.55 -8.22 4.47
C GLN A 49 -18.00 -8.93 5.71
N ALA A 50 -18.44 -10.18 5.91
CA ALA A 50 -17.87 -11.06 6.94
C ALA A 50 -16.99 -12.18 6.35
N ASN A 51 -17.05 -12.38 5.02
CA ASN A 51 -16.29 -13.43 4.34
C ASN A 51 -14.87 -12.96 4.01
N THR A 52 -13.89 -13.56 4.66
CA THR A 52 -12.46 -13.27 4.48
C THR A 52 -12.00 -13.40 3.01
N MET A 53 -12.55 -14.34 2.24
CA MET A 53 -12.16 -14.53 0.83
C MET A 53 -12.67 -13.40 -0.06
N GLU A 54 -13.87 -12.89 0.22
CA GLU A 54 -14.45 -11.75 -0.52
C GLU A 54 -13.69 -10.46 -0.20
N ILE A 55 -13.37 -10.23 1.08
CA ILE A 55 -12.52 -9.14 1.53
C ILE A 55 -11.16 -9.19 0.83
N SER A 56 -10.49 -10.34 0.87
CA SER A 56 -9.19 -10.52 0.22
C SER A 56 -9.26 -10.27 -1.29
N GLY A 57 -10.31 -10.75 -1.97
CA GLY A 57 -10.51 -10.52 -3.39
C GLY A 57 -10.71 -9.05 -3.74
N LYS A 58 -11.47 -8.29 -2.91
CA LYS A 58 -11.64 -6.84 -3.09
C LYS A 58 -10.33 -6.08 -2.92
N LEU A 59 -9.56 -6.41 -1.87
CA LEU A 59 -8.26 -5.78 -1.62
C LEU A 59 -7.28 -6.04 -2.78
N ASN A 60 -7.16 -7.29 -3.22
CA ASN A 60 -6.26 -7.64 -4.31
C ASN A 60 -6.61 -6.94 -5.62
N ARG A 61 -7.89 -6.94 -6.02
CA ARG A 61 -8.31 -6.23 -7.25
C ARG A 61 -8.09 -4.72 -7.16
N THR A 62 -8.26 -4.14 -5.96
CA THR A 62 -8.02 -2.71 -5.75
C THR A 62 -6.53 -2.40 -5.90
N ALA A 63 -5.67 -3.20 -5.26
CA ALA A 63 -4.22 -3.07 -5.38
C ALA A 63 -3.73 -3.29 -6.82
N GLU A 64 -4.23 -4.31 -7.53
CA GLU A 64 -3.88 -4.59 -8.92
C GLU A 64 -4.21 -3.41 -9.84
N ARG A 65 -5.43 -2.87 -9.74
CA ARG A 65 -5.85 -1.70 -10.53
C ARG A 65 -5.05 -0.46 -10.17
N TYR A 66 -4.75 -0.29 -8.88
CA TYR A 66 -3.93 0.82 -8.40
C TYR A 66 -2.53 0.77 -9.02
N LEU A 67 -1.84 -0.36 -8.89
CA LEU A 67 -0.50 -0.55 -9.45
C LEU A 67 -0.49 -0.39 -10.97
N GLU A 68 -1.52 -0.86 -11.66
CA GLU A 68 -1.62 -0.68 -13.11
C GLU A 68 -1.81 0.80 -13.49
N MET A 69 -2.61 1.57 -12.74
CA MET A 69 -2.73 3.01 -12.95
C MET A 69 -1.37 3.71 -12.82
N LEU A 70 -0.59 3.37 -11.78
CA LEU A 70 0.73 3.97 -11.55
C LEU A 70 1.73 3.74 -12.70
N ARG A 71 1.51 2.73 -13.56
CA ARG A 71 2.39 2.47 -14.72
C ARG A 71 2.15 3.40 -15.89
N TYR A 72 0.96 3.98 -16.00
CA TYR A 72 0.54 4.81 -17.14
C TYR A 72 0.33 6.28 -16.78
N HIS A 73 0.38 6.60 -15.48
CA HIS A 73 0.16 7.93 -14.94
C HIS A 73 1.44 8.51 -14.34
N GLY A 74 1.47 9.83 -14.26
CA GLY A 74 2.56 10.60 -13.66
C GLY A 74 3.04 11.73 -14.55
N LEU A 75 4.08 12.41 -14.09
CA LEU A 75 4.74 13.48 -14.82
C LEU A 75 6.24 13.19 -14.88
N GLU A 76 6.85 13.55 -15.99
CA GLU A 76 8.31 13.59 -16.07
C GLU A 76 8.82 14.77 -15.24
N LEU A 77 9.52 14.45 -14.16
CA LEU A 77 10.12 15.43 -13.25
C LEU A 77 11.63 15.44 -13.41
N SER A 78 12.18 16.65 -13.52
CA SER A 78 13.60 16.90 -13.36
C SER A 78 14.01 16.73 -11.89
N GLU A 79 15.31 16.61 -11.65
CA GLU A 79 15.85 16.43 -10.30
C GLU A 79 15.54 17.61 -9.35
N PRO A 80 15.64 18.90 -9.76
CA PRO A 80 15.20 20.01 -8.92
C PRO A 80 13.72 19.95 -8.54
N GLU A 81 12.85 19.53 -9.47
CA GLU A 81 11.41 19.40 -9.23
C GLU A 81 11.08 18.25 -8.28
N ARG A 82 11.76 17.10 -8.45
CA ARG A 82 11.65 15.96 -7.51
C ARG A 82 12.01 16.38 -6.09
N ARG A 83 13.10 17.13 -5.91
CA ARG A 83 13.51 17.65 -4.59
C ARG A 83 12.50 18.63 -4.01
N CYS A 84 11.98 19.55 -4.82
CA CYS A 84 10.94 20.49 -4.39
C CYS A 84 9.68 19.77 -3.91
N LEU A 85 9.21 18.77 -4.67
CA LEU A 85 8.03 18.01 -4.29
C LEU A 85 8.28 17.11 -3.09
N ALA A 86 9.44 16.47 -2.97
CA ALA A 86 9.78 15.68 -1.78
C ALA A 86 9.85 16.55 -0.51
N ASP A 87 10.36 17.79 -0.60
CA ASP A 87 10.34 18.75 0.50
C ASP A 87 8.92 19.11 0.94
N ILE A 88 8.00 19.31 -0.03
CA ILE A 88 6.57 19.58 0.23
C ILE A 88 5.88 18.37 0.85
N CYS A 89 6.11 17.16 0.32
CA CYS A 89 5.48 15.93 0.81
C CYS A 89 5.89 15.60 2.26
N GLY A 90 7.08 16.03 2.67
CA GLY A 90 7.52 15.95 4.06
C GLY A 90 7.79 14.52 4.52
N ILE A 91 7.03 14.02 5.50
CA ILE A 91 7.16 12.66 6.04
C ILE A 91 5.76 12.07 6.25
N GLY A 92 5.51 10.91 5.64
CA GLY A 92 4.33 10.10 5.91
C GLY A 92 3.28 10.17 4.80
N PHE A 93 2.02 9.97 5.19
CA PHE A 93 0.88 9.87 4.28
C PHE A 93 0.38 11.25 3.86
N MET A 94 0.23 11.46 2.54
CA MET A 94 -0.55 12.59 2.01
C MET A 94 -1.98 12.20 1.69
N SER A 95 -2.92 12.98 2.20
CA SER A 95 -4.33 12.83 1.90
C SER A 95 -4.66 13.23 0.45
N PRO A 96 -5.78 12.73 -0.11
CA PRO A 96 -6.24 13.15 -1.44
C PRO A 96 -6.45 14.65 -1.61
N LEU A 97 -6.69 15.40 -0.53
CA LEU A 97 -6.81 16.86 -0.57
C LEU A 97 -5.43 17.50 -0.74
N GLU A 98 -4.45 17.11 0.09
CA GLU A 98 -3.07 17.59 0.01
C GLU A 98 -2.47 17.32 -1.39
N ILE A 99 -2.73 16.12 -1.96
CA ILE A 99 -2.29 15.79 -3.32
C ILE A 99 -2.88 16.75 -4.37
N ARG A 100 -4.14 17.19 -4.22
CA ARG A 100 -4.77 18.16 -5.13
C ARG A 100 -4.22 19.56 -4.98
N GLU A 101 -3.72 19.90 -3.80
CA GLU A 101 -3.19 21.22 -3.46
C GLU A 101 -1.70 21.36 -3.77
N LEU A 102 -1.02 20.29 -4.21
CA LEU A 102 0.39 20.33 -4.65
C LEU A 102 0.75 21.51 -5.58
N PRO A 103 -0.05 21.89 -6.60
CA PRO A 103 0.27 23.06 -7.42
C PRO A 103 0.39 24.35 -6.60
N LEU A 104 -0.50 24.53 -5.61
CA LEU A 104 -0.49 25.68 -4.72
C LEU A 104 0.69 25.61 -3.74
N GLU A 105 0.96 24.43 -3.18
CA GLU A 105 2.10 24.23 -2.27
C GLU A 105 3.44 24.52 -2.97
N VAL A 106 3.58 24.17 -4.25
CA VAL A 106 4.76 24.53 -5.06
C VAL A 106 4.87 26.05 -5.26
N GLU A 107 3.77 26.77 -5.40
CA GLU A 107 3.80 28.23 -5.52
C GLU A 107 4.17 28.92 -4.19
N LEU A 108 3.75 28.35 -3.07
CA LEU A 108 3.92 28.95 -1.74
C LEU A 108 5.19 28.52 -1.01
N THR A 109 5.80 27.40 -1.42
CA THR A 109 7.00 26.89 -0.75
C THR A 109 8.17 27.87 -0.86
N ARG A 110 8.93 27.94 0.23
CA ARG A 110 10.20 28.68 0.31
C ARG A 110 11.38 27.88 -0.24
N PHE A 111 11.15 26.64 -0.67
CA PHE A 111 12.17 25.83 -1.30
C PHE A 111 12.71 26.52 -2.55
N GLU A 112 14.04 26.55 -2.67
CA GLU A 112 14.77 27.12 -3.79
C GLU A 112 15.89 26.17 -4.17
N CYS A 113 16.09 25.99 -5.47
CA CYS A 113 17.14 25.13 -6.00
C CYS A 113 17.55 25.56 -7.41
N GLU A 114 18.83 25.40 -7.74
CA GLU A 114 19.32 25.71 -9.09
C GLU A 114 18.59 24.86 -10.14
N GLY A 115 18.09 25.53 -11.18
CA GLY A 115 17.34 24.90 -12.28
C GLY A 115 15.87 24.60 -11.96
N LEU A 116 15.35 24.99 -10.80
CA LEU A 116 13.94 24.87 -10.48
C LEU A 116 13.14 26.05 -11.02
N ASP A 117 12.12 25.77 -11.83
CA ASP A 117 11.08 26.73 -12.20
C ASP A 117 9.77 26.34 -11.52
N LYS A 118 9.46 27.00 -10.39
CA LYS A 118 8.24 26.73 -9.61
C LYS A 118 6.96 27.07 -10.40
N GLY A 119 6.99 28.10 -11.25
CA GLY A 119 5.83 28.49 -12.04
C GLY A 119 5.50 27.45 -13.11
N ALA A 120 6.51 26.97 -13.83
CA ALA A 120 6.35 25.91 -14.82
C ALA A 120 5.92 24.58 -14.16
N LEU A 121 6.53 24.21 -13.03
CA LEU A 121 6.14 23.01 -12.29
C LEU A 121 4.68 23.08 -11.81
N ALA A 122 4.28 24.19 -11.18
CA ALA A 122 2.91 24.38 -10.69
C ALA A 122 1.88 24.35 -11.83
N ALA A 123 2.20 24.94 -12.99
CA ALA A 123 1.34 24.89 -14.16
C ALA A 123 1.13 23.45 -14.65
N ARG A 124 2.20 22.66 -14.78
CA ARG A 124 2.09 21.24 -15.18
C ARG A 124 1.30 20.41 -14.18
N LEU A 125 1.51 20.62 -12.88
CA LEU A 125 0.75 19.92 -11.83
C LEU A 125 -0.74 20.30 -11.85
N ARG A 126 -1.08 21.55 -12.17
CA ARG A 126 -2.47 22.01 -12.26
C ARG A 126 -3.22 21.42 -13.45
N GLU A 127 -2.52 21.19 -14.55
CA GLU A 127 -3.08 20.56 -15.75
C GLU A 127 -3.17 19.02 -15.63
N ALA A 128 -2.36 18.43 -14.75
CA ALA A 128 -2.30 16.99 -14.54
C ALA A 128 -3.61 16.43 -13.98
N SER A 129 -3.94 15.19 -14.36
CA SER A 129 -5.07 14.51 -13.75
C SER A 129 -4.75 14.15 -12.30
N PHE A 130 -5.79 13.92 -11.48
CA PHE A 130 -5.57 13.47 -10.11
C PHE A 130 -4.79 12.14 -10.04
N ALA A 131 -4.97 11.25 -11.03
CA ALA A 131 -4.22 10.00 -11.10
C ALA A 131 -2.72 10.26 -11.37
N ASP A 132 -2.39 11.26 -12.19
CA ASP A 132 -1.00 11.66 -12.42
C ASP A 132 -0.36 12.27 -11.17
N LEU A 133 -1.11 13.08 -10.43
CA LEU A 133 -0.63 13.64 -9.16
C LEU A 133 -0.37 12.55 -8.11
N VAL A 134 -1.27 11.58 -7.98
CA VAL A 134 -1.06 10.41 -7.11
C VAL A 134 0.20 9.64 -7.55
N ALA A 135 0.37 9.41 -8.84
CA ALA A 135 1.54 8.70 -9.35
C ALA A 135 2.86 9.45 -9.12
N VAL A 136 2.85 10.77 -9.24
CA VAL A 136 3.99 11.62 -8.88
C VAL A 136 4.37 11.41 -7.41
N VAL A 137 3.40 11.48 -6.51
CA VAL A 137 3.60 11.34 -5.06
C VAL A 137 4.16 9.97 -4.69
N GLU A 138 3.56 8.91 -5.22
CA GLU A 138 4.01 7.53 -5.01
C GLU A 138 5.42 7.31 -5.56
N SER A 139 5.77 7.94 -6.70
CA SER A 139 7.12 7.86 -7.26
C SER A 139 8.19 8.50 -6.38
N LEU A 140 7.79 9.38 -5.46
CA LEU A 140 8.64 10.02 -4.46
C LEU A 140 8.69 9.23 -3.13
N GLY A 141 7.84 8.22 -2.97
CA GLY A 141 7.81 7.32 -1.81
C GLY A 141 6.88 7.75 -0.67
N PHE A 142 5.83 8.54 -0.97
CA PHE A 142 4.85 9.05 -0.02
C PHE A 142 3.44 8.51 -0.27
#